data_AF-G7W6N1-F1
#
_entry.id   AF-G7W6N1-F1
#
_cell.length_a   1.000
_cell.length_b   1.000
_cell.length_c   1.000
_cell.angle_alpha   90.00
_cell.angle_beta   90.00
_cell.angle_gamma   90.00
#
_symmetry.space_group_name_H-M   'P 1'
#
loop_
_entity.id
_entity.type
_entity.pdbx_description
1 polymer ?
#
loop_
_entity_poly.entity_id
_entity_poly.type
_entity_poly.pdbx_seq_one_letter_code
_entity_poly.pdbx_strand_id
1 'polypeptide(L)' 'MIKHIVMWKLKEFAEGKSRTENARILKIILEGLKNSIAQIRHIEVGININPSEDSYDVVSDG' A
#
# COMPACT_ATOMS: atom_id res chain seq x y z
N MET A 1 -16.65 5.20 -13.90
CA MET A 1 -16.06 4.67 -12.65
C MET A 1 -14.59 4.44 -12.94
N ILE A 2 -13.70 5.10 -12.20
CA ILE A 2 -12.25 4.99 -12.37
C ILE A 2 -11.78 3.97 -11.34
N LYS A 3 -10.94 3.03 -11.75
CA LYS A 3 -10.20 2.16 -10.84
C LYS A 3 -8.75 2.65 -10.85
N HIS A 4 -8.27 3.13 -9.72
CA HIS A 4 -6.91 3.60 -9.55
C HIS A 4 -6.11 2.52 -8.81
N ILE A 5 -5.45 1.66 -9.60
CA ILE A 5 -4.63 0.57 -9.06
C ILE A 5 -3.17 1.03 -9.06
N VAL A 6 -2.57 1.13 -7.88
CA VAL A 6 -1.15 1.48 -7.72
C VAL A 6 -0.42 0.31 -7.09
N MET A 7 0.66 -0.12 -7.74
CA MET A 7 1.55 -1.17 -7.22
C MET A 7 2.88 -0.53 -6.79
N TRP A 8 3.26 -0.73 -5.54
CA TRP A 8 4.51 -0.24 -4.98
C TRP A 8 5.48 -1.40 -4.81
N LYS A 9 6.76 -1.16 -5.11
CA LYS A 9 7.86 -2.07 -4.79
C LYS A 9 8.65 -1.46 -3.63
N LEU A 10 8.53 -2.04 -2.45
CA LEU A 10 9.20 -1.58 -1.23
C LEU A 10 10.58 -2.22 -1.13
N LYS A 11 11.59 -1.44 -0.76
CA LYS A 11 12.93 -1.97 -0.45
C LYS A 11 12.88 -2.80 0.84
N GLU A 12 13.77 -3.78 0.96
CA GLU A 12 13.87 -4.66 2.14
C GLU A 12 14.08 -3.88 3.45
N PHE A 13 14.87 -2.81 3.37
CA PHE A 13 15.03 -1.81 4.43
C PHE A 13 14.89 -0.41 3.82
N ALA A 14 14.02 0.40 4.41
CA ALA A 14 13.88 1.82 4.09
C ALA A 14 13.54 2.60 5.35
N GLU A 15 14.07 3.82 5.49
CA GLU A 15 13.86 4.68 6.66
C GLU A 15 14.11 3.99 8.03
N GLY A 16 15.11 3.09 8.08
CA GLY A 16 15.46 2.37 9.31
C GLY A 16 14.45 1.28 9.72
N LYS A 17 13.47 0.97 8.87
CA LYS A 17 12.43 -0.03 9.11
C LYS A 17 12.46 -1.13 8.07
N SER A 18 12.10 -2.35 8.47
CA SER A 18 11.95 -3.47 7.54
C SER A 18 10.74 -3.27 6.62
N ARG A 19 10.80 -3.87 5.43
CA ARG A 19 9.72 -3.86 4.42
C ARG A 19 8.32 -4.06 5.01
N THR A 20 8.13 -5.04 5.90
CA THR A 20 6.84 -5.36 6.52
C THR A 20 6.28 -4.21 7.34
N GLU A 21 7.15 -3.50 8.06
CA GLU A 21 6.75 -2.39 8.91
C GLU A 21 6.39 -1.16 8.09
N ASN A 22 7.18 -0.87 7.04
CA ASN A 22 6.86 0.17 6.07
C ASN A 22 5.56 -0.11 5.33
N ALA A 23 5.29 -1.37 4.97
CA ALA A 23 4.05 -1.75 4.32
C ALA A 23 2.82 -1.53 5.23
N ARG A 24 2.94 -1.86 6.53
CA ARG A 24 1.90 -1.58 7.53
C ARG A 24 1.65 -0.08 7.67
N ILE A 25 2.71 0.72 7.73
CA ILE A 25 2.61 2.18 7.79
C ILE A 25 1.91 2.71 6.53
N LEU A 26 2.30 2.24 5.34
CA LEU A 26 1.68 2.64 4.08
C LEU A 26 0.18 2.35 4.08
N LYS A 27 -0.20 1.14 4.51
CA LYS A 27 -1.60 0.72 4.62
C LYS A 27 -2.41 1.65 5.51
N ILE A 28 -1.93 1.95 6.71
CA ILE A 28 -2.63 2.84 7.66
C ILE A 28 -2.80 4.25 7.07
N ILE A 29 -1.75 4.79 6.44
CA ILE A 29 -1.80 6.14 5.85
C ILE A 29 -2.81 6.18 4.70
N LEU A 30 -2.76 5.20 3.80
CA LEU A 30 -3.63 5.12 2.63
C LEU A 30 -5.09 4.89 3.02
N GLU A 31 -5.39 3.95 3.93
CA GLU A 31 -6.75 3.75 4.45
C GLU A 31 -7.24 4.98 5.23
N GLY A 32 -6.33 5.71 5.89
CA GLY A 32 -6.61 6.99 6.54
C GLY A 32 -7.05 8.08 5.56
N LEU A 33 -6.50 8.12 4.34
CA LEU A 33 -6.87 9.10 3.32
C LEU A 33 -8.34 9.00 2.91
N LYS A 34 -8.96 7.83 3.02
CA LYS A 34 -10.42 7.68 2.82
C LYS A 34 -11.23 8.57 3.76
N ASN A 35 -10.75 8.76 4.98
CA ASN A 35 -11.42 9.63 5.95
C ASN A 35 -11.17 11.12 5.67
N SER A 36 -10.06 11.46 5.03
CA SER A 36 -9.74 12.86 4.67
C SER A 36 -10.28 13.29 3.31
N ILE A 37 -10.47 12.36 2.37
CA ILE A 37 -10.84 12.65 0.98
C ILE A 37 -12.23 12.07 0.70
N ALA A 38 -13.25 12.92 0.74
CA ALA A 38 -14.66 12.52 0.56
C ALA A 38 -14.97 11.91 -0.82
N GLN A 39 -14.11 12.12 -1.84
CA GLN A 39 -14.26 11.49 -3.14
C GLN A 39 -13.82 10.02 -3.17
N ILE A 40 -13.04 9.55 -2.19
CA ILE A 40 -12.60 8.15 -2.11
C ILE A 40 -13.76 7.31 -1.60
N ARG A 41 -14.44 6.60 -2.52
CA ARG A 41 -15.55 5.71 -2.18
C ARG A 41 -15.06 4.39 -1.59
N HIS A 42 -13.97 3.87 -2.13
CA HIS A 42 -13.35 2.63 -1.73
C HIS A 42 -11.84 2.84 -1.74
N ILE A 43 -11.13 2.32 -0.75
CA ILE A 43 -9.69 2.13 -0.86
C ILE A 43 -9.37 0.81 -0.18
N GLU A 44 -8.64 -0.05 -0.86
CA GLU A 44 -8.16 -1.31 -0.30
C GLU A 44 -6.66 -1.37 -0.50
N VAL A 45 -5.93 -1.64 0.58
CA VAL A 45 -4.48 -1.80 0.55
C VAL A 45 -4.11 -3.23 0.93
N GLY A 46 -3.69 -3.98 -0.07
CA GLY A 46 -3.11 -5.31 0.07
C GLY A 46 -1.61 -5.20 0.27
N ILE A 47 -1.09 -5.73 1.37
CA ILE A 47 0.34 -5.87 1.61
C ILE A 47 0.74 -7.27 1.18
N ASN A 48 1.67 -7.36 0.24
CA ASN A 48 2.24 -8.64 -0.12
C ASN A 48 3.28 -9.04 0.92
N ILE A 49 3.04 -10.16 1.59
CA ILE A 49 3.87 -10.70 2.68
C ILE A 49 4.83 -11.79 2.20
N ASN A 50 4.78 -12.17 0.92
CA ASN A 50 5.64 -13.20 0.35
C ASN A 50 6.68 -12.59 -0.60
N PRO A 51 7.98 -12.56 -0.24
CA PRO A 51 9.03 -12.03 -1.09
C PRO A 51 9.33 -13.05 -2.19
N SER A 52 8.64 -12.95 -3.32
CA SER A 52 9.08 -13.59 -4.56
C SER A 52 9.77 -12.51 -5.41
N GLU A 53 10.85 -12.84 -6.11
CA GLU A 53 11.69 -11.86 -6.86
C GLU A 53 10.90 -10.99 -7.86
N ASP A 54 9.73 -11.47 -8.28
CA ASP A 54 8.82 -10.84 -9.25
C ASP A 54 7.56 -10.19 -8.63
N SER A 55 7.46 -10.15 -7.29
CA SER A 55 6.25 -9.70 -6.60
C SER A 55 6.24 -8.20 -6.26
N TYR A 56 5.10 -7.55 -6.52
CA TYR A 56 4.80 -6.21 -6.02
C TYR A 56 4.47 -6.26 -4.52
N ASP A 57 4.90 -5.26 -3.75
CA ASP A 57 4.87 -5.25 -2.29
C ASP A 57 3.58 -4.68 -1.70
N VAL A 58 3.00 -3.70 -2.37
CA VAL A 58 1.74 -3.09 -1.94
C VAL A 58 0.89 -2.82 -3.16
N VAL A 59 -0.36 -3.26 -3.14
CA VAL A 59 -1.36 -2.91 -4.15
C VAL A 59 -2.42 -2.06 -3.47
N SER A 60 -2.73 -0.91 -4.06
CA SER A 60 -3.82 -0.03 -3.62
C SER A 60 -4.85 0.05 -4.73
N ASP A 61 -6.10 -0.33 -4.46
CA ASP A 61 -7.26 -0.15 -5.36
C ASP A 61 -8.16 0.93 -4.78
N GLY A 62 -8.59 1.90 -5.60
CA GLY A 62 -9.51 2.98 -5.19
C GLY A 62 -10.25 3.66 -6.33
#